data_AF-T4VLS6-F1
#
_entry.id   AF-T4VLS6-F1
#
_cell.length_a   1.000
_cell.length_b   1.000
_cell.length_c   1.000
_cell.angle_alpha   90.00
_cell.angle_beta   90.00
_cell.angle_gamma   90.00
#
_symmetry.space_group_name_H-M   'P 1'
#
loop_
_entity.id
_entity.type
_entity.pdbx_description
1 polymer ?
#
loop_
_entity_poly.entity_id
_entity_poly.type
_entity_poly.pdbx_seq_one_letter_code
_entity_poly.pdbx_strand_id
1 'polypeptide(L)'
;AYKRIAFEEAEHAAKFAELLGEVVVADTQANLKARVEAEYGATDGKLKLAKKAKELGLDAIHDTVHEMCKDEARHGKAFLGLLNRHFGK
;
A
#
# COMPACT_ATOMS: atom_id res chain seq x y z
N ALA A 1 4.14 -13.40 18.42
CA ALA A 1 3.04 -14.22 17.86
C ALA A 1 2.32 -13.46 16.73
N TYR A 2 1.56 -12.39 17.04
CA TYR A 2 0.72 -11.68 16.06
C TYR A 2 1.40 -11.25 14.76
N LYS A 3 2.60 -10.64 14.84
CA LYS A 3 3.34 -10.21 13.64
C LYS A 3 3.65 -11.37 12.69
N ARG A 4 4.02 -12.55 13.23
CA ARG A 4 4.31 -13.75 12.43
C ARG A 4 3.04 -14.26 11.75
N ILE A 5 1.97 -14.42 12.53
CA ILE A 5 0.67 -14.88 12.03
C ILE A 5 0.17 -13.94 10.92
N ALA A 6 0.29 -12.62 11.09
CA ALA A 6 -0.10 -11.66 10.06
C ALA A 6 0.70 -11.81 8.76
N PHE A 7 1.99 -12.13 8.82
CA PHE A 7 2.78 -12.41 7.62
C PHE A 7 2.40 -13.74 6.96
N GLU A 8 2.10 -14.77 7.75
CA GLU A 8 1.62 -16.06 7.24
C GLU A 8 0.29 -15.88 6.49
N GLU A 9 -0.66 -15.11 7.04
CA GLU A 9 -1.93 -14.82 6.35
C GLU A 9 -1.74 -13.93 5.11
N ALA A 10 -0.79 -12.98 5.13
CA ALA A 10 -0.45 -12.21 3.94
C ALA A 10 0.12 -13.09 2.82
N GLU A 11 0.92 -14.09 3.17
CA GLU A 11 1.42 -15.10 2.21
C GLU A 11 0.27 -15.93 1.63
N HIS A 12 -0.69 -16.35 2.46
CA HIS A 12 -1.89 -17.06 1.99
C HIS A 12 -2.69 -16.22 0.99
N ALA A 13 -2.93 -14.94 1.30
CA ALA A 13 -3.64 -14.03 0.41
C ALA A 13 -2.92 -13.83 -0.93
N ALA A 14 -1.58 -13.71 -0.90
CA ALA A 14 -0.78 -13.58 -2.12
C ALA A 14 -0.89 -14.82 -3.02
N LYS A 15 -0.86 -16.03 -2.45
CA LYS A 15 -1.05 -17.28 -3.21
C LYS A 15 -2.42 -17.34 -3.88
N PHE A 16 -3.49 -16.93 -3.20
CA PHE A 16 -4.82 -16.90 -3.81
C PHE A 16 -4.93 -15.85 -4.91
N ALA A 17 -4.33 -14.67 -4.71
CA ALA A 17 -4.27 -13.64 -5.73
C ALA A 17 -3.63 -14.15 -7.04
N GLU A 18 -2.55 -14.93 -6.92
CA GLU A 18 -1.90 -15.59 -8.07
C GLU A 18 -2.75 -16.69 -8.70
N LEU A 19 -3.37 -17.56 -7.88
CA LEU A 19 -4.17 -18.69 -8.36
C LEU A 19 -5.47 -18.24 -9.08
N LEU A 20 -6.13 -17.22 -8.55
CA LEU A 20 -7.40 -16.72 -9.10
C LEU A 20 -7.18 -15.70 -10.23
N GLY A 21 -6.05 -14.99 -10.24
CA GLY A 21 -5.74 -13.99 -11.26
C GLY A 21 -6.67 -12.76 -11.25
N GLU A 22 -7.43 -12.54 -10.18
CA GLU A 22 -8.41 -11.45 -10.09
C GLU A 22 -7.76 -10.08 -9.82
N VAL A 23 -6.61 -10.08 -9.15
CA VAL A 23 -5.92 -8.86 -8.69
C VAL A 23 -4.53 -8.68 -9.31
N VAL A 24 -4.09 -9.62 -10.13
CA VAL A 24 -2.84 -9.56 -10.90
C VAL A 24 -3.13 -9.96 -12.34
N VAL A 25 -2.60 -9.20 -13.30
CA VAL A 25 -2.70 -9.52 -14.72
C VAL A 25 -1.37 -10.07 -15.25
N ALA A 26 -1.39 -10.74 -16.40
CA ALA A 26 -0.19 -11.27 -17.07
C ALA A 26 0.69 -10.16 -17.71
N ASP A 27 0.77 -8.99 -17.07
CA ASP A 27 1.58 -7.85 -17.49
C ASP A 27 2.18 -7.14 -16.27
N THR A 28 3.51 -7.23 -16.15
CA THR A 28 4.25 -6.65 -15.02
C THR A 28 4.13 -5.13 -14.97
N GLN A 29 4.05 -4.44 -16.12
CA GLN A 29 3.94 -2.99 -16.17
C GLN A 29 2.58 -2.51 -15.63
N ALA A 30 1.50 -3.18 -16.01
CA ALA A 30 0.14 -2.92 -15.56
C ALA A 30 0.02 -3.17 -14.06
N ASN A 31 0.56 -4.28 -13.55
CA ASN A 31 0.60 -4.55 -12.12
C ASN A 31 1.37 -3.47 -11.34
N LEU A 32 2.55 -3.05 -11.83
CA LEU A 32 3.32 -1.98 -11.19
C LEU A 32 2.57 -0.63 -11.22
N LYS A 33 1.93 -0.26 -12.33
CA LYS A 33 1.09 0.95 -12.42
C LYS A 33 -0.05 0.92 -11.42
N ALA A 34 -0.79 -0.21 -11.37
CA ALA A 34 -1.88 -0.40 -10.42
C ALA A 34 -1.41 -0.26 -8.97
N ARG A 35 -0.21 -0.78 -8.64
CA ARG A 35 0.38 -0.59 -7.31
C ARG A 35 0.74 0.85 -7.01
N VAL A 36 1.35 1.59 -7.95
CA VAL A 36 1.65 3.02 -7.77
C VAL A 36 0.38 3.81 -7.47
N GLU A 37 -0.68 3.59 -8.25
CA GLU A 37 -1.97 4.27 -8.06
C GLU A 37 -2.62 3.90 -6.71
N ALA A 38 -2.57 2.62 -6.34
CA ALA A 38 -3.07 2.15 -5.05
C ALA A 38 -2.34 2.82 -3.87
N GLU A 39 -1.01 2.95 -3.92
CA GLU A 39 -0.25 3.62 -2.86
C GLU A 39 -0.56 5.12 -2.77
N TYR A 40 -0.80 5.80 -3.90
CA TYR A 40 -1.23 7.19 -3.89
C TYR A 40 -2.61 7.37 -3.25
N GLY A 41 -3.57 6.50 -3.62
CA GLY A 41 -4.89 6.48 -3.00
C GLY A 41 -4.82 6.20 -1.48
N ALA A 42 -3.99 5.24 -1.07
CA ALA A 42 -3.79 4.91 0.34
C ALA A 42 -3.12 6.05 1.13
N THR A 43 -2.14 6.73 0.53
CA THR A 43 -1.49 7.90 1.12
C THR A 43 -2.49 9.03 1.36
N ASP A 44 -3.29 9.39 0.36
CA ASP A 44 -4.32 10.45 0.49
C ASP A 44 -5.40 10.07 1.51
N GLY A 45 -5.90 8.83 1.46
CA GLY A 45 -6.88 8.32 2.42
C GLY A 45 -6.39 8.36 3.86
N LYS A 46 -5.15 7.91 4.11
CA LYS A 46 -4.53 7.94 5.45
C LYS A 46 -4.29 9.36 5.93
N LEU A 47 -3.85 10.28 5.05
CA LEU A 47 -3.67 11.68 5.43
C LEU A 47 -4.99 12.32 5.86
N LYS A 48 -6.07 12.08 5.11
CA LYS A 48 -7.42 12.57 5.46
C LYS A 48 -7.90 11.98 6.78
N LEU A 49 -7.69 10.67 7.00
CA LEU A 49 -8.07 10.00 8.23
C LEU A 49 -7.28 10.52 9.43
N ALA A 50 -5.96 10.72 9.31
CA ALA A 50 -5.13 11.27 10.36
C ALA A 50 -5.61 12.68 10.75
N LYS A 51 -5.86 13.56 9.77
CA LYS A 51 -6.40 14.91 10.02
C LYS A 51 -7.72 14.86 10.79
N LYS A 52 -8.66 14.01 10.36
CA LYS A 52 -9.94 13.81 11.05
C LYS A 52 -9.76 13.28 12.48
N ALA A 53 -8.83 12.35 12.69
CA ALA A 53 -8.52 11.85 14.03
C ALA A 53 -8.00 12.98 14.94
N LYS A 54 -7.17 13.88 14.40
CA LYS A 54 -6.68 15.04 15.14
C LYS A 54 -7.78 16.03 15.51
N GLU A 55 -8.69 16.32 14.57
CA GLU A 55 -9.86 17.17 14.81
C GLU A 55 -10.78 16.61 15.91
N LEU A 56 -10.87 15.28 16.03
CA LEU A 56 -11.65 14.59 17.04
C LEU A 56 -10.89 14.36 18.37
N GLY A 57 -9.65 14.83 18.49
CA GLY A 57 -8.81 14.64 19.69
C GLY A 57 -8.33 13.20 19.90
N LEU A 58 -8.33 12.37 18.85
CA LEU A 58 -7.91 10.97 18.89
C LEU A 58 -6.41 10.84 18.55
N ASP A 59 -5.56 11.37 19.43
CA ASP A 59 -4.12 11.55 19.13
C ASP A 59 -3.39 10.23 18.84
N ALA A 60 -3.67 9.15 19.56
CA ALA A 60 -3.07 7.84 19.31
C ALA A 60 -3.38 7.29 17.90
N ILE A 61 -4.60 7.55 17.41
CA ILE A 61 -5.02 7.17 16.05
C ILE A 61 -4.35 8.08 15.02
N HIS A 62 -4.33 9.39 15.28
CA HIS A 62 -3.63 10.35 14.42
C HIS A 62 -2.18 9.93 14.21
N ASP A 63 -1.42 9.71 15.28
CA ASP A 63 0.02 9.45 15.19
C ASP A 63 0.31 8.15 14.43
N THR A 64 -0.44 7.10 14.74
CA THR A 64 -0.32 5.79 14.07
C THR A 64 -0.63 5.91 12.57
N VAL A 65 -1.76 6.52 12.21
CA VAL A 65 -2.18 6.63 10.80
C VAL A 65 -1.29 7.60 10.03
N HIS A 66 -0.76 8.64 10.69
CA HIS A 66 0.18 9.57 10.09
C HIS A 66 1.54 8.91 9.79
N GLU A 67 2.02 8.03 10.66
CA GLU A 67 3.21 7.20 10.39
C GLU A 67 2.96 6.28 9.18
N MET A 68 1.83 5.55 9.17
CA MET A 68 1.46 4.70 8.03
C MET A 68 1.36 5.47 6.71
N CYS A 69 0.89 6.73 6.75
CA CYS A 69 0.86 7.59 5.56
C CYS A 69 2.25 7.82 4.96
N LYS A 70 3.30 7.92 5.79
CA LYS A 70 4.69 8.06 5.32
C LYS A 70 5.20 6.77 4.72
N ASP A 71 4.79 5.63 5.26
CA ASP A 71 5.11 4.33 4.69
C ASP A 71 4.51 4.14 3.30
N GLU A 72 3.24 4.49 3.10
CA GLU A 72 2.63 4.36 1.76
C GLU A 72 3.27 5.32 0.74
N ALA A 73 3.67 6.52 1.17
CA ALA A 73 4.43 7.42 0.30
C ALA A 73 5.79 6.80 -0.09
N ARG A 74 6.45 6.09 0.83
CA ARG A 74 7.70 5.37 0.58
C ARG A 74 7.48 4.16 -0.35
N HIS A 75 6.41 3.40 -0.14
CA HIS A 75 6.03 2.28 -1.01
C HIS A 75 5.70 2.74 -2.42
N GLY A 76 4.90 3.81 -2.56
CA GLY A 76 4.57 4.41 -3.85
C GLY A 76 5.81 4.88 -4.61
N LYS A 77 6.77 5.53 -3.94
CA LYS A 77 8.06 5.89 -4.54
C LYS A 77 8.88 4.69 -4.98
N ALA A 78 8.91 3.62 -4.19
CA ALA A 78 9.61 2.39 -4.56
C ALA A 78 8.99 1.73 -5.80
N PHE A 79 7.66 1.58 -5.84
CA PHE A 79 6.97 1.04 -7.02
C PHE A 79 7.13 1.92 -8.25
N LEU A 80 7.05 3.24 -8.11
CA LEU A 80 7.28 4.19 -9.20
C LEU A 80 8.71 4.08 -9.72
N GLY A 81 9.68 3.93 -8.83
CA GLY A 81 11.08 3.69 -9.18
C GLY A 81 11.27 2.42 -10.01
N LEU A 82 10.64 1.31 -9.61
CA LEU A 82 10.65 0.05 -10.36
C LEU A 82 9.97 0.20 -11.73
N LEU A 83 8.80 0.84 -11.77
CA LEU A 83 8.07 1.10 -13.01
C LEU A 83 8.92 1.90 -14.00
N ASN A 84 9.52 3.00 -13.56
CA ASN A 84 10.36 3.84 -14.40
C ASN A 84 11.67 3.14 -14.80
N ARG A 85 12.26 2.33 -13.91
CA ARG A 85 13.49 1.60 -14.20
C ARG A 85 13.33 0.59 -15.33
N HIS A 86 12.20 -0.13 -15.35
CA HIS A 86 11.98 -1.22 -16.29
C HIS A 86 11.14 -0.82 -17.51
N PHE A 87 10.35 0.25 -17.41
CA PHE A 87 9.38 0.67 -18.42
C PHE A 87 9.31 2.19 -18.66
N GLY A 88 10.17 2.96 -17.99
CA GLY A 88 10.41 4.36 -18.35
C GLY A 88 11.25 4.40 -19.63
N LYS A 89 11.01 5.42 -20.47
CA LYS A 89 11.85 5.67 -21.64
C LYS A 89 13.24 6.13 -21.22
#